data_AF-A0AAD8PDX3-F1
#
_entry.id   AF-A0AAD8PDX3-F1
#
_cell.length_a   1.000
_cell.length_b   1.000
_cell.length_c   1.000
_cell.angle_alpha   90.00
_cell.angle_beta   90.00
_cell.angle_gamma   90.00
#
_symmetry.space_group_name_H-M   'P 1'
#
loop_
_entity.id
_entity.type
_entity.pdbx_description
1 polymer ?
#
loop_
_entity_poly.entity_id
_entity_poly.type
_entity_poly.pdbx_seq_one_letter_code
_entity_poly.pdbx_strand_id
1 'polypeptide(L)'
;MVEFIDRAVNNSDTIARLRLTFDNKIESIKEELRQGLETPSYIFLGRLNNEMLKAIAASDVITAQKWLFAITFVIDVERMRHLHGIKIQEDASQFLEGVVSKLVAVLETASPLLLTDIWRVIKESFEFMLIPQVSTVVKCHRRLANHTFKSILHLPSTEDSESVILVLITWMCSTRTFDSEKADDALYLNQLHSLLNSKNNRISKEAASLLLLNLRKVSKREEKSVPLFISSTVKHISKELELGSTNKLSRMLFLLKETFDNVGKGSKGAVLDLAPLWRMLILLFERMGECEIETSSSGMSLLESVVSFLGPDLVLVNVTNVARIVDVILKNKVETVVANANGIVSLLKRINELCQDFYLLMADQLRVVIEVASSNVSKGNYKDIPKLVGLVTQMCGNAVGPTVEAFIVSLISNNRIPWTDLELSESVVRLIRVNLGKGCSNHPKVLNMFLSFIRWLRGKRSHNSCMDDTIHDIQCIICDVRPSEPNVDYTLYAQELQKLNESRAKEPKVNETEEASAPKVESSPVPTKNKQEDVVDAIRKKLKAMRKAEVS
;
A
#
# COMPACT_ATOMS: atom_id res chain seq x y z
N MET A 1 27.35 -31.27 24.37
CA MET A 1 27.00 -30.33 23.29
C MET A 1 28.20 -29.60 22.71
N VAL A 2 29.08 -28.98 23.51
CA VAL A 2 30.30 -28.30 22.99
C VAL A 2 31.14 -29.22 22.10
N GLU A 3 31.46 -30.44 22.56
CA GLU A 3 32.20 -31.42 21.75
C GLU A 3 31.46 -31.83 20.46
N PHE A 4 30.13 -31.84 20.49
CA PHE A 4 29.33 -32.15 19.30
C PHE A 4 29.48 -31.03 18.27
N ILE A 5 29.37 -29.77 18.70
CA ILE A 5 29.51 -28.61 17.82
C ILE A 5 30.92 -28.58 17.23
N ASP A 6 31.95 -28.76 18.07
CA ASP A 6 33.34 -28.80 17.64
C ASP A 6 33.57 -29.85 16.55
N ARG A 7 33.17 -31.10 16.83
CA ARG A 7 33.30 -32.20 15.85
C ARG A 7 32.47 -31.94 14.61
N ALA A 8 31.26 -31.41 14.74
CA ALA A 8 30.41 -31.15 13.58
C ALA A 8 31.05 -30.10 12.66
N VAL A 9 31.55 -28.99 13.22
CA VAL A 9 32.20 -27.92 12.45
C VAL A 9 33.50 -28.41 11.81
N ASN A 10 34.34 -29.11 12.56
CA ASN A 10 35.66 -29.56 12.08
C ASN A 10 35.59 -30.75 11.12
N ASN A 11 34.61 -31.65 11.26
CA ASN A 11 34.46 -32.84 10.41
C ASN A 11 33.56 -32.63 9.19
N SER A 12 32.83 -31.52 9.12
CA SER A 12 31.99 -31.21 7.96
C SER A 12 32.81 -30.54 6.87
N ASP A 13 32.96 -31.18 5.73
CA ASP A 13 33.68 -30.59 4.59
C ASP A 13 32.95 -29.36 4.01
N THR A 14 31.61 -29.34 4.08
CA THR A 14 30.74 -28.30 3.51
C THR A 14 29.69 -27.80 4.50
N ILE A 15 29.16 -26.59 4.26
CA ILE A 15 28.05 -26.01 5.04
C ILE A 15 26.79 -26.88 4.92
N ALA A 16 26.53 -27.48 3.75
CA ALA A 16 25.36 -28.34 3.56
C ALA A 16 25.39 -29.59 4.45
N ARG A 17 26.57 -30.21 4.62
CA ARG A 17 26.73 -31.36 5.52
C ARG A 17 26.62 -30.94 6.99
N LEU A 18 27.16 -29.77 7.33
CA LEU A 18 27.01 -29.20 8.67
C LEU A 18 25.53 -28.93 9.00
N ARG A 19 24.80 -28.36 8.04
CA ARG A 19 23.35 -28.12 8.12
C ARG A 19 22.57 -29.39 8.40
N LEU A 20 22.79 -30.44 7.61
CA LEU A 20 22.14 -31.74 7.84
C LEU A 20 22.44 -32.28 9.25
N THR A 21 23.69 -32.13 9.71
CA THR A 21 24.12 -32.60 11.04
C THR A 21 23.42 -31.83 12.17
N PHE A 22 23.29 -30.51 12.03
CA PHE A 22 22.59 -29.66 13.01
C PHE A 22 21.08 -29.85 12.95
N ASP A 23 20.47 -29.96 11.78
CA ASP A 23 19.03 -30.21 11.62
C ASP A 23 18.63 -31.54 12.27
N ASN A 24 19.42 -32.60 12.05
CA ASN A 24 19.22 -33.89 12.72
C ASN A 24 19.31 -33.76 14.25
N LYS A 25 20.23 -32.92 14.75
CA LYS A 25 20.35 -32.71 16.19
C LYS A 25 19.20 -31.87 16.76
N ILE A 26 18.71 -30.88 16.02
CA ILE A 26 17.51 -30.11 16.37
C ILE A 26 16.31 -31.04 16.52
N GLU A 27 16.08 -31.96 15.56
CA GLU A 27 14.96 -32.91 15.66
C GLU A 27 15.10 -33.87 16.85
N SER A 28 16.32 -34.36 17.13
CA SER A 28 16.60 -35.14 18.35
C SER A 28 16.27 -34.35 19.61
N ILE A 29 16.66 -33.08 19.70
CA ILE A 29 16.36 -32.24 20.88
C ILE A 29 14.86 -31.97 20.99
N LYS A 30 14.16 -31.70 19.88
CA LYS A 30 12.69 -31.52 19.89
C LYS A 30 11.98 -32.76 20.45
N GLU A 31 12.43 -33.95 20.06
CA GLU A 31 11.86 -35.20 20.54
C GLU A 31 12.16 -35.44 22.03
N GLU A 32 13.39 -35.17 22.48
CA GLU A 32 13.76 -35.20 23.90
C GLU A 32 12.89 -34.25 24.74
N LEU A 33 12.67 -33.02 24.24
CA LEU A 33 11.82 -32.02 24.90
C LEU A 33 10.34 -32.43 24.94
N ARG A 34 9.81 -33.05 23.88
CA ARG A 34 8.44 -33.60 23.85
C ARG A 34 8.25 -34.70 24.88
N GLN A 35 9.29 -35.48 25.14
CA GLN A 35 9.30 -36.55 26.14
C GLN A 35 9.48 -36.02 27.58
N GLY A 36 9.61 -34.70 27.76
CA GLY A 36 9.81 -34.08 29.07
C GLY A 36 11.21 -34.30 29.64
N LEU A 37 12.17 -34.72 28.82
CA LEU A 37 13.55 -34.89 29.24
C LEU A 37 14.21 -33.52 29.37
N GLU A 38 14.91 -33.31 30.48
CA GLU A 38 15.71 -32.11 30.68
C GLU A 38 16.92 -32.17 29.73
N THR A 39 16.95 -31.31 28.72
CA THR A 39 18.12 -31.16 27.84
C THR A 39 19.08 -30.16 28.49
N PRO A 40 20.20 -30.58 29.09
CA PRO A 40 21.07 -29.66 29.82
C PRO A 40 21.88 -28.80 28.83
N SER A 41 21.95 -27.48 29.08
CA SER A 41 22.89 -26.64 28.35
C SER A 41 24.26 -26.81 28.95
N TYR A 42 25.22 -27.16 28.12
CA TYR A 42 26.64 -27.01 28.44
C TYR A 42 27.32 -26.24 27.32
N ILE A 43 26.54 -25.51 26.52
CA ILE A 43 26.94 -24.99 25.21
C ILE A 43 27.91 -23.81 25.36
N PHE A 44 27.84 -23.08 26.48
CA PHE A 44 28.55 -21.82 26.69
C PHE A 44 29.96 -21.95 27.32
N LEU A 45 30.46 -23.18 27.52
CA LEU A 45 31.73 -23.41 28.23
C LEU A 45 32.99 -23.09 27.38
N GLY A 46 33.45 -21.83 27.49
CA GLY A 46 34.85 -21.41 27.65
C GLY A 46 35.85 -21.53 26.49
N ARG A 47 36.18 -22.75 26.02
CA ARG A 47 37.28 -22.95 25.06
C ARG A 47 36.84 -22.79 23.61
N LEU A 48 35.68 -23.35 23.27
CA LEU A 48 35.09 -23.28 21.93
C LEU A 48 34.81 -21.82 21.52
N ASN A 49 34.45 -20.98 22.48
CA ASN A 49 34.14 -19.57 22.25
C ASN A 49 35.35 -18.81 21.69
N ASN A 50 36.56 -19.03 22.22
CA ASN A 50 37.74 -18.31 21.76
C ASN A 50 38.19 -18.75 20.37
N GLU A 51 38.09 -20.04 20.05
CA GLU A 51 38.44 -20.59 18.73
C GLU A 51 37.44 -20.12 17.67
N MET A 52 36.14 -20.19 17.97
CA MET A 52 35.07 -19.65 17.14
C MET A 52 35.27 -18.15 16.86
N LEU A 53 35.48 -17.34 17.89
CA LEU A 53 35.67 -15.88 17.72
C LEU A 53 36.93 -15.54 16.91
N LYS A 54 38.00 -16.35 17.02
CA LYS A 54 39.19 -16.22 16.17
C LYS A 54 38.89 -16.61 14.72
N ALA A 55 38.18 -17.71 14.50
CA ALA A 55 37.84 -18.21 13.19
C ALA A 55 36.94 -17.24 12.40
N ILE A 56 36.00 -16.57 13.07
CA ILE A 56 35.12 -15.55 12.45
C ILE A 56 35.90 -14.33 11.94
N ALA A 57 37.02 -13.99 12.56
CA ALA A 57 37.90 -12.92 12.10
C ALA A 57 39.04 -13.39 11.18
N ALA A 58 39.12 -14.70 10.90
CA ALA A 58 40.13 -15.24 10.02
C ALA A 58 39.76 -15.01 8.54
N SER A 59 40.75 -15.13 7.66
CA SER A 59 40.56 -14.97 6.21
C SER A 59 39.84 -16.13 5.53
N ASP A 60 39.68 -17.27 6.21
CA ASP A 60 38.98 -18.43 5.66
C ASP A 60 37.46 -18.26 5.75
N VAL A 61 36.86 -17.93 4.61
CA VAL A 61 35.42 -17.72 4.43
C VAL A 61 34.61 -18.97 4.80
N ILE A 62 35.04 -20.17 4.40
CA ILE A 62 34.25 -21.40 4.62
C ILE A 62 34.24 -21.73 6.11
N THR A 63 35.39 -21.63 6.76
CA THR A 63 35.49 -21.86 8.21
C THR A 63 34.70 -20.82 9.00
N ALA A 64 34.77 -19.54 8.61
CA ALA A 64 33.97 -18.49 9.22
C ALA A 64 32.46 -18.75 9.04
N GLN A 65 31.99 -19.15 7.84
CA GLN A 65 30.58 -19.50 7.61
C GLN A 65 30.10 -20.67 8.46
N LYS A 66 30.92 -21.71 8.61
CA LYS A 66 30.59 -22.86 9.48
C LYS A 66 30.40 -22.43 10.93
N TRP A 67 31.27 -21.56 11.44
CA TRP A 67 31.15 -21.03 12.80
C TRP A 67 29.98 -20.06 12.97
N LEU A 68 29.69 -19.21 11.99
CA LEU A 68 28.48 -18.37 11.99
C LEU A 68 27.21 -19.23 12.05
N PHE A 69 27.17 -20.31 11.26
CA PHE A 69 26.06 -21.25 11.27
C PHE A 69 25.95 -22.03 12.59
N ALA A 70 27.07 -22.39 13.20
CA ALA A 70 27.10 -22.99 14.54
C ALA A 70 26.54 -22.05 15.61
N ILE A 71 26.80 -20.74 15.53
CA ILE A 71 26.22 -19.77 16.46
C ILE A 71 24.69 -19.72 16.32
N THR A 72 24.16 -19.64 15.09
CA THR A 72 22.71 -19.69 14.84
C THR A 72 22.10 -20.95 15.45
N PHE A 73 22.72 -22.12 15.24
CA PHE A 73 22.27 -23.37 15.85
C PHE A 73 22.23 -23.31 17.39
N VAL A 74 23.25 -22.73 18.02
CA VAL A 74 23.28 -22.53 19.49
C VAL A 74 22.10 -21.67 19.94
N ILE A 75 21.84 -20.55 19.25
CA ILE A 75 20.73 -19.65 19.57
C ILE A 75 19.38 -20.38 19.41
N ASP A 76 19.21 -21.16 18.36
CA ASP A 76 17.98 -21.92 18.10
C ASP A 76 17.72 -22.98 19.17
N VAL A 77 18.76 -23.73 19.59
CA VAL A 77 18.66 -24.72 20.66
C VAL A 77 18.23 -24.05 21.97
N GLU A 78 18.85 -22.93 22.33
CA GLU A 78 18.52 -22.22 23.56
C GLU A 78 17.15 -21.56 23.51
N ARG A 79 16.72 -21.08 22.34
CA ARG A 79 15.36 -20.61 22.11
C ARG A 79 14.34 -21.73 22.30
N MET A 80 14.59 -22.93 21.76
CA MET A 80 13.73 -24.09 21.97
C MET A 80 13.65 -24.50 23.44
N ARG A 81 14.79 -24.57 24.14
CA ARG A 81 14.83 -24.87 25.58
C ARG A 81 14.02 -23.84 26.38
N HIS A 82 14.19 -22.56 26.07
CA HIS A 82 13.42 -21.49 26.70
C HIS A 82 11.91 -21.64 26.51
N LEU A 83 11.46 -21.95 25.29
CA LEU A 83 10.03 -22.15 24.99
C LEU A 83 9.41 -23.33 25.74
N HIS A 84 10.22 -24.31 26.17
CA HIS A 84 9.79 -25.44 27.00
C HIS A 84 9.95 -25.18 28.51
N GLY A 85 10.15 -23.92 28.91
CA GLY A 85 10.23 -23.52 30.32
C GLY A 85 11.58 -23.80 30.99
N ILE A 86 12.58 -24.27 30.24
CA ILE A 86 13.93 -24.52 30.76
C ILE A 86 14.65 -23.18 30.94
N LYS A 87 15.30 -22.99 32.10
CA LYS A 87 16.04 -21.76 32.40
C LYS A 87 17.29 -21.63 31.52
N ILE A 88 17.56 -20.40 31.09
CA ILE A 88 18.81 -20.02 30.42
C ILE A 88 19.92 -19.92 31.47
N GLN A 89 21.11 -20.37 31.12
CA GLN A 89 22.30 -20.29 31.98
C GLN A 89 22.92 -18.89 31.94
N GLU A 90 23.51 -18.45 33.06
CA GLU A 90 24.15 -17.13 33.16
C GLU A 90 25.33 -16.96 32.19
N ASP A 91 26.06 -18.04 31.90
CA ASP A 91 27.18 -18.07 30.95
C ASP A 91 26.76 -17.69 29.51
N ALA A 92 25.46 -17.77 29.19
CA ALA A 92 24.92 -17.29 27.92
C ALA A 92 25.24 -15.80 27.68
N SER A 93 25.34 -15.01 28.77
CA SER A 93 25.65 -13.58 28.68
C SER A 93 27.01 -13.35 28.06
N GLN A 94 28.06 -13.98 28.62
CA GLN A 94 29.43 -13.79 28.13
C GLN A 94 29.59 -14.26 26.68
N PHE A 95 28.91 -15.36 26.31
CA PHE A 95 28.90 -15.87 24.95
C PHE A 95 28.29 -14.87 23.97
N LEU A 96 27.05 -14.44 24.20
CA LEU A 96 26.31 -13.57 23.28
C LEU A 96 26.98 -12.19 23.16
N GLU A 97 27.49 -11.65 24.26
CA GLU A 97 28.24 -10.38 24.22
C GLU A 97 29.56 -10.50 23.45
N GLY A 98 30.29 -11.61 23.63
CA GLY A 98 31.51 -11.89 22.89
C GLY A 98 31.27 -12.03 21.39
N VAL A 99 30.22 -12.78 21.02
CA VAL A 99 29.78 -12.97 19.62
C VAL A 99 29.43 -11.62 18.98
N VAL A 100 28.51 -10.85 19.59
CA VAL A 100 28.07 -9.57 19.02
C VAL A 100 29.23 -8.60 18.91
N SER A 101 30.04 -8.44 19.96
CA SER A 101 31.19 -7.53 19.95
C SER A 101 32.18 -7.89 18.84
N LYS A 102 32.45 -9.18 18.64
CA LYS A 102 33.37 -9.64 17.62
C LYS A 102 32.82 -9.47 16.21
N LEU A 103 31.56 -9.81 15.98
CA LEU A 103 30.92 -9.66 14.68
C LEU A 103 30.86 -8.19 14.27
N VAL A 104 30.48 -7.31 15.19
CA VAL A 104 30.45 -5.86 14.96
C VAL A 104 31.83 -5.32 14.60
N ALA A 105 32.88 -5.77 15.30
CA ALA A 105 34.25 -5.35 15.01
C ALA A 105 34.77 -5.83 13.63
N VAL A 106 34.19 -6.89 13.07
CA VAL A 106 34.63 -7.47 11.78
C VAL A 106 33.78 -6.98 10.61
N LEU A 107 32.60 -6.38 10.85
CA LEU A 107 31.67 -5.91 9.81
C LEU A 107 32.32 -5.03 8.73
N GLU A 108 33.22 -4.11 9.11
CA GLU A 108 33.90 -3.21 8.17
C GLU A 108 34.90 -3.93 7.26
N THR A 109 35.50 -5.01 7.77
CA THR A 109 36.59 -5.73 7.11
C THR A 109 36.16 -7.09 6.54
N ALA A 110 34.91 -7.49 6.77
CA ALA A 110 34.39 -8.78 6.39
C ALA A 110 34.30 -8.91 4.86
N SER A 111 34.55 -10.13 4.37
CA SER A 111 34.28 -10.49 2.98
C SER A 111 32.79 -10.27 2.66
N PRO A 112 32.44 -9.75 1.46
CA PRO A 112 31.04 -9.62 1.02
C PRO A 112 30.25 -10.93 1.10
N LEU A 113 30.94 -12.07 0.96
CA LEU A 113 30.34 -13.41 1.05
C LEU A 113 29.91 -13.79 2.47
N LEU A 114 30.45 -13.12 3.49
CA LEU A 114 30.14 -13.35 4.91
C LEU A 114 29.12 -12.35 5.46
N LEU A 115 28.96 -11.19 4.83
CA LEU A 115 28.17 -10.09 5.39
C LEU A 115 26.73 -10.51 5.73
N THR A 116 26.04 -11.21 4.84
CA THR A 116 24.67 -11.67 5.08
C THR A 116 24.59 -12.64 6.27
N ASP A 117 25.55 -13.57 6.38
CA ASP A 117 25.59 -14.51 7.51
C ASP A 117 25.91 -13.78 8.83
N ILE A 118 26.84 -12.82 8.81
CA ILE A 118 27.19 -11.98 9.98
C ILE A 118 25.97 -11.18 10.43
N TRP A 119 25.28 -10.51 9.51
CA TRP A 119 24.08 -9.73 9.82
C TRP A 119 22.96 -10.59 10.41
N ARG A 120 22.73 -11.78 9.82
CA ARG A 120 21.75 -12.75 10.35
C ARG A 120 22.09 -13.14 11.78
N VAL A 121 23.34 -13.51 12.06
CA VAL A 121 23.75 -13.93 13.41
C VAL A 121 23.64 -12.78 14.41
N ILE A 122 24.00 -11.55 14.04
CA ILE A 122 23.80 -10.37 14.89
C ILE A 122 22.31 -10.17 15.19
N LYS A 123 21.44 -10.23 14.17
CA LYS A 123 19.98 -10.08 14.32
C LYS A 123 19.41 -11.14 15.27
N GLU A 124 19.69 -12.42 15.02
CA GLU A 124 19.22 -13.55 15.83
C GLU A 124 19.71 -13.47 17.28
N SER A 125 20.98 -13.07 17.47
CA SER A 125 21.58 -12.88 18.80
C SER A 125 20.81 -11.81 19.58
N PHE A 126 20.58 -10.65 18.97
CA PHE A 126 19.79 -9.60 19.61
C PHE A 126 18.37 -10.08 19.88
N GLU A 127 17.63 -10.56 18.88
CA GLU A 127 16.25 -11.05 19.06
C GLU A 127 16.10 -12.02 20.22
N PHE A 128 17.05 -12.95 20.39
CA PHE A 128 17.06 -13.87 21.52
C PHE A 128 17.36 -13.18 22.86
N MET A 129 18.40 -12.33 22.92
CA MET A 129 18.72 -11.53 24.11
C MET A 129 17.56 -10.60 24.54
N LEU A 130 16.72 -10.18 23.59
CA LEU A 130 15.61 -9.25 23.83
C LEU A 130 14.39 -9.91 24.48
N ILE A 131 14.32 -11.24 24.54
CA ILE A 131 13.22 -11.94 25.22
C ILE A 131 13.24 -11.56 26.71
N PRO A 132 12.15 -11.08 27.33
CA PRO A 132 12.17 -10.52 28.68
C PRO A 132 12.85 -11.41 29.72
N GLN A 133 12.52 -12.70 29.73
CA GLN A 133 13.08 -13.70 30.65
C GLN A 133 14.55 -14.05 30.36
N VAL A 134 14.98 -13.88 29.11
CA VAL A 134 16.39 -14.05 28.71
C VAL A 134 17.18 -12.81 29.09
N SER A 135 16.62 -11.62 28.87
CA SER A 135 17.24 -10.32 29.18
C SER A 135 17.54 -10.11 30.66
N THR A 136 16.83 -10.81 31.56
CA THR A 136 17.13 -10.81 33.00
C THR A 136 18.36 -11.64 33.34
N VAL A 137 18.68 -12.65 32.54
CA VAL A 137 19.82 -13.57 32.74
C VAL A 137 21.03 -13.08 31.95
N VAL A 138 20.83 -12.85 30.65
CA VAL A 138 21.76 -12.20 29.75
C VAL A 138 21.66 -10.71 30.03
N LYS A 139 22.53 -10.21 30.91
CA LYS A 139 22.60 -8.80 31.33
C LYS A 139 23.05 -7.92 30.17
N CYS A 140 22.29 -7.88 29.07
CA CYS A 140 22.66 -7.16 27.86
C CYS A 140 22.94 -5.71 28.23
N HIS A 141 24.23 -5.36 28.26
CA HIS A 141 24.62 -4.08 28.78
C HIS A 141 24.13 -2.98 27.83
N ARG A 142 23.45 -1.96 28.36
CA ARG A 142 23.11 -0.71 27.63
C ARG A 142 24.29 -0.19 26.81
N ARG A 143 25.51 -0.39 27.33
CA ARG A 143 26.77 -0.08 26.66
C ARG A 143 26.98 -0.88 25.36
N LEU A 144 26.74 -2.19 25.36
CA LEU A 144 26.91 -3.05 24.17
C LEU A 144 25.88 -2.69 23.10
N ALA A 145 24.60 -2.60 23.45
CA ALA A 145 23.55 -2.21 22.51
C ALA A 145 23.83 -0.82 21.90
N ASN A 146 24.21 0.17 22.72
CA ASN A 146 24.57 1.50 22.23
C ASN A 146 25.85 1.50 21.37
N HIS A 147 26.85 0.70 21.74
CA HIS A 147 28.08 0.55 20.96
C HIS A 147 27.76 -0.05 19.59
N THR A 148 27.08 -1.20 19.56
CA THR A 148 26.68 -1.87 18.33
C THR A 148 25.82 -0.97 17.45
N PHE A 149 24.87 -0.26 18.05
CA PHE A 149 24.04 0.71 17.35
C PHE A 149 24.89 1.80 16.68
N LYS A 150 25.80 2.45 17.42
CA LYS A 150 26.69 3.48 16.88
C LYS A 150 27.60 2.93 15.79
N SER A 151 28.19 1.75 15.98
CA SER A 151 29.04 1.10 14.99
C SER A 151 28.28 0.83 13.69
N ILE A 152 27.06 0.30 13.77
CA ILE A 152 26.26 -0.01 12.58
C ILE A 152 25.80 1.27 11.86
N LEU A 153 25.49 2.34 12.59
CA LEU A 153 25.12 3.63 11.97
C LEU A 153 26.22 4.24 11.09
N HIS A 154 27.49 3.91 11.34
CA HIS A 154 28.60 4.40 10.52
C HIS A 154 28.81 3.57 9.24
N LEU A 155 28.12 2.43 9.10
CA LEU A 155 28.19 1.56 7.94
C LEU A 155 27.21 1.97 6.84
N PRO A 156 27.42 1.54 5.57
CA PRO A 156 26.45 1.74 4.51
C PRO A 156 25.08 1.15 4.87
N SER A 157 24.01 1.94 4.67
CA SER A 157 22.63 1.51 4.96
C SER A 157 22.17 0.42 3.98
N THR A 158 22.22 -0.83 4.43
CA THR A 158 21.62 -2.01 3.77
C THR A 158 20.38 -2.46 4.52
N GLU A 159 19.52 -3.24 3.87
CA GLU A 159 18.32 -3.81 4.50
C GLU A 159 18.62 -4.62 5.78
N ASP A 160 19.72 -5.36 5.76
CA ASP A 160 20.21 -6.13 6.91
C ASP A 160 20.64 -5.21 8.07
N SER A 161 21.43 -4.17 7.78
CA SER A 161 21.87 -3.20 8.79
C SER A 161 20.69 -2.45 9.41
N GLU A 162 19.69 -2.07 8.61
CA GLU A 162 18.49 -1.38 9.06
C GLU A 162 17.63 -2.29 9.95
N SER A 163 17.50 -3.57 9.59
CA SER A 163 16.80 -4.56 10.39
C SER A 163 17.42 -4.72 11.78
N VAL A 164 18.75 -4.82 11.86
CA VAL A 164 19.46 -4.89 13.15
C VAL A 164 19.29 -3.59 13.96
N ILE A 165 19.41 -2.43 13.32
CA ILE A 165 19.16 -1.13 13.97
C ILE A 165 17.74 -1.10 14.56
N LEU A 166 16.73 -1.56 13.82
CA LEU A 166 15.35 -1.57 14.29
C LEU A 166 15.11 -2.54 15.45
N VAL A 167 15.77 -3.71 15.46
CA VAL A 167 15.76 -4.64 16.61
C VAL A 167 16.39 -3.96 17.84
N LEU A 168 17.54 -3.29 17.67
CA LEU A 168 18.19 -2.55 18.75
C LEU A 168 17.30 -1.44 19.31
N ILE A 169 16.68 -0.64 18.45
CA ILE A 169 15.70 0.38 18.86
C ILE A 169 14.55 -0.27 19.62
N THR A 170 14.05 -1.42 19.17
CA THR A 170 12.99 -2.18 19.85
C THR A 170 13.35 -2.50 21.29
N TRP A 171 14.58 -2.96 21.53
CA TRP A 171 15.07 -3.23 22.87
C TRP A 171 15.20 -1.96 23.71
N MET A 172 15.83 -0.92 23.15
CA MET A 172 16.02 0.35 23.84
C MET A 172 14.67 0.95 24.25
N CYS A 173 13.64 0.84 23.41
CA CYS A 173 12.28 1.25 23.75
C CYS A 173 11.58 0.34 24.79
N SER A 174 12.03 -0.91 24.99
CA SER A 174 11.36 -1.89 25.86
C SER A 174 11.96 -1.99 27.26
N THR A 175 13.19 -1.51 27.47
CA THR A 175 13.87 -1.59 28.76
C THR A 175 13.55 -0.36 29.61
N ARG A 176 12.96 -0.60 30.80
CA ARG A 176 12.63 0.44 31.80
C ARG A 176 13.83 1.25 32.29
N THR A 177 15.05 0.84 32.00
CA THR A 177 16.28 1.58 32.37
C THR A 177 16.53 2.84 31.51
N PHE A 178 15.68 3.10 30.51
CA PHE A 178 15.59 4.37 29.78
C PHE A 178 14.36 5.21 30.22
N ASP A 179 13.71 4.90 31.34
CA ASP A 179 12.44 5.51 31.81
C ASP A 179 12.56 6.90 32.48
N SER A 180 13.34 7.88 31.99
CA SER A 180 13.19 9.23 32.62
C SER A 180 13.38 10.48 31.80
N GLU A 181 13.85 10.46 30.55
CA GLU A 181 14.00 11.70 29.80
C GLU A 181 13.29 11.66 28.45
N LYS A 182 12.39 12.63 28.23
CA LYS A 182 11.76 12.94 26.93
C LYS A 182 12.78 13.11 25.79
N ALA A 183 14.07 13.32 26.12
CA ALA A 183 15.18 13.39 25.18
C ALA A 183 15.43 12.05 24.44
N ASP A 184 15.19 10.91 25.10
CA ASP A 184 15.45 9.59 24.51
C ASP A 184 14.39 9.22 23.47
N ASP A 185 13.11 9.55 23.70
CA ASP A 185 12.04 9.37 22.70
C ASP A 185 12.26 10.25 21.45
N ALA A 186 12.74 11.49 21.63
CA ALA A 186 13.15 12.35 20.52
C ALA A 186 14.34 11.77 19.74
N LEU A 187 15.30 11.16 20.44
CA LEU A 187 16.45 10.48 19.83
C LEU A 187 15.99 9.26 19.02
N TYR A 188 15.05 8.45 19.52
CA TYR A 188 14.48 7.34 18.74
C TYR A 188 13.71 7.82 17.51
N LEU A 189 12.90 8.87 17.63
CA LEU A 189 12.21 9.45 16.48
C LEU A 189 13.19 9.99 15.44
N ASN A 190 14.26 10.66 15.87
CA ASN A 190 15.32 11.11 14.98
C ASN A 190 16.04 9.95 14.28
N GLN A 191 16.22 8.82 14.96
CA GLN A 191 16.83 7.62 14.40
C GLN A 191 15.90 6.92 13.41
N LEU A 192 14.59 6.83 13.71
CA LEU A 192 13.59 6.37 12.76
C LEU A 192 13.57 7.28 11.52
N HIS A 193 13.65 8.61 11.70
CA HIS A 193 13.79 9.55 10.59
C HIS A 193 15.09 9.36 9.80
N SER A 194 16.22 9.05 10.44
CA SER A 194 17.46 8.70 9.74
C SER A 194 17.31 7.44 8.88
N LEU A 195 16.57 6.44 9.37
CA LEU A 195 16.24 5.24 8.60
C LEU A 195 15.28 5.55 7.44
N LEU A 196 14.34 6.49 7.60
CA LEU A 196 13.48 6.93 6.49
C LEU A 196 14.29 7.57 5.36
N ASN A 197 15.28 8.37 5.74
CA ASN A 197 16.10 9.16 4.81
C ASN A 197 17.32 8.38 4.30
N SER A 198 17.36 7.07 4.54
CA SER A 198 18.45 6.22 4.08
C SER A 198 18.47 6.17 2.55
N LYS A 199 19.67 5.99 1.97
CA LYS A 199 19.82 5.90 0.50
C LYS A 199 19.20 4.64 -0.09
N ASN A 200 18.79 3.68 0.75
CA ASN A 200 18.17 2.42 0.36
C ASN A 200 16.66 2.60 0.14
N ASN A 201 16.20 2.39 -1.09
CA ASN A 201 14.79 2.52 -1.45
C ASN A 201 13.91 1.33 -1.06
N ARG A 202 14.51 0.21 -0.67
CA ARG A 202 13.76 -1.01 -0.34
C ARG A 202 13.62 -1.14 1.16
N ILE A 203 12.41 -1.47 1.59
CA ILE A 203 12.09 -1.87 2.95
C ILE A 203 11.45 -3.25 2.89
N SER A 204 12.00 -4.22 3.64
CA SER A 204 11.26 -5.46 3.91
C SER A 204 10.02 -5.15 4.74
N LYS A 205 9.00 -5.98 4.54
CA LYS A 205 7.83 -6.02 5.43
C LYS A 205 8.25 -6.18 6.91
N GLU A 206 9.32 -6.92 7.17
CA GLU A 206 9.90 -7.10 8.50
C GLU A 206 10.41 -5.78 9.10
N ALA A 207 11.23 -5.02 8.35
CA ALA A 207 11.72 -3.71 8.79
C ALA A 207 10.57 -2.72 9.05
N ALA A 208 9.56 -2.67 8.16
CA ALA A 208 8.39 -1.83 8.39
C ALA A 208 7.61 -2.25 9.65
N SER A 209 7.43 -3.56 9.86
CA SER A 209 6.74 -4.09 11.04
C SER A 209 7.47 -3.72 12.34
N LEU A 210 8.80 -3.81 12.33
CA LEU A 210 9.64 -3.41 13.48
C LEU A 210 9.58 -1.90 13.72
N LEU A 211 9.61 -1.08 12.66
CA LEU A 211 9.45 0.37 12.78
C LEU A 211 8.11 0.74 13.41
N LEU A 212 7.02 0.12 12.95
CA LEU A 212 5.68 0.34 13.50
C LEU A 212 5.56 -0.14 14.94
N LEU A 213 6.19 -1.27 15.28
CA LEU A 213 6.27 -1.76 16.65
C LEU A 213 6.95 -0.73 17.56
N ASN A 214 8.05 -0.15 17.10
CA ASN A 214 8.80 0.89 17.82
C ASN A 214 7.98 2.17 17.98
N LEU A 215 7.37 2.64 16.90
CA LEU A 215 6.51 3.83 16.94
C LEU A 215 5.33 3.62 17.90
N ARG A 216 4.73 2.43 17.93
CA ARG A 216 3.66 2.07 18.89
C ARG A 216 4.14 2.01 20.34
N LYS A 217 5.38 1.59 20.59
CA LYS A 217 5.95 1.57 21.95
C LYS A 217 6.21 3.00 22.43
N VAL A 218 6.79 3.84 21.58
CA VAL A 218 7.03 5.26 21.87
C VAL A 218 5.70 6.00 22.05
N SER A 219 4.70 5.75 21.20
CA SER A 219 3.42 6.46 21.27
C SER A 219 2.59 6.18 22.52
N LYS A 220 2.85 5.05 23.21
CA LYS A 220 2.28 4.77 24.55
C LYS A 220 2.86 5.68 25.64
N ARG A 221 4.06 6.22 25.43
CA ARG A 221 4.76 7.12 26.36
C ARG A 221 4.58 8.59 25.97
N GLU A 222 4.57 8.88 24.66
CA GLU A 222 4.36 10.21 24.10
C GLU A 222 3.28 10.17 23.00
N GLU A 223 2.07 10.64 23.33
CA GLU A 223 0.92 10.59 22.40
C GLU A 223 1.14 11.38 21.10
N LYS A 224 2.07 12.35 21.09
CA LYS A 224 2.39 13.20 19.94
C LYS A 224 3.37 12.55 18.96
N SER A 225 4.02 11.44 19.30
CA SER A 225 5.09 10.86 18.47
C SER A 225 4.58 10.39 17.10
N VAL A 226 3.36 9.84 17.02
CA VAL A 226 2.74 9.44 15.75
C VAL A 226 2.42 10.66 14.87
N PRO A 227 1.70 11.69 15.34
CA PRO A 227 1.51 12.92 14.58
C PRO A 227 2.81 13.59 14.13
N LEU A 228 3.83 13.63 14.99
CA LEU A 228 5.15 14.18 14.66
C LEU A 228 5.85 13.36 13.57
N PHE A 229 5.80 12.03 13.68
CA PHE A 229 6.36 11.13 12.68
C PHE A 229 5.69 11.33 11.31
N ILE A 230 4.36 11.39 11.27
CA ILE A 230 3.60 11.66 10.03
C ILE A 230 3.97 13.04 9.49
N SER A 231 3.90 14.09 10.31
CA SER A 231 4.17 15.47 9.88
C SER A 231 5.59 15.65 9.34
N SER A 232 6.59 15.10 10.02
CA SER A 232 7.99 15.16 9.60
C SER A 232 8.21 14.44 8.26
N THR A 233 7.63 13.25 8.11
CA THR A 233 7.72 12.47 6.86
C THR A 233 7.02 13.17 5.70
N VAL A 234 5.81 13.71 5.93
CA VAL A 234 5.06 14.51 4.95
C VAL A 234 5.85 15.74 4.51
N LYS A 235 6.46 16.46 5.47
CA LYS A 235 7.30 17.63 5.19
C LYS A 235 8.53 17.25 4.35
N HIS A 236 9.15 16.12 4.64
CA HIS A 236 10.30 15.65 3.87
C HIS A 236 9.91 15.29 2.43
N ILE A 237 8.88 14.46 2.24
CA ILE A 237 8.38 14.10 0.90
C ILE A 237 8.00 15.36 0.11
N SER A 238 7.28 16.29 0.74
CA SER A 238 6.88 17.56 0.10
C SER A 238 8.10 18.34 -0.40
N LYS A 239 9.15 18.44 0.43
CA LYS A 239 10.38 19.13 0.06
C LYS A 239 11.10 18.45 -1.10
N GLU A 240 11.20 17.12 -1.09
CA GLU A 240 11.81 16.36 -2.19
C GLU A 240 11.05 16.56 -3.51
N LEU A 241 9.71 16.50 -3.46
CA LEU A 241 8.86 16.80 -4.60
C LEU A 241 9.04 18.23 -5.09
N GLU A 242 9.03 19.23 -4.20
CA GLU A 242 9.27 20.63 -4.56
C GLU A 242 10.64 20.81 -5.24
N LEU A 243 11.66 20.05 -4.82
CA LEU A 243 13.02 20.07 -5.38
C LEU A 243 13.19 19.33 -6.71
N GLY A 244 12.17 18.63 -7.25
CA GLY A 244 12.36 17.85 -8.48
C GLY A 244 12.60 16.37 -8.27
N SER A 245 12.71 15.91 -7.02
CA SER A 245 13.03 14.52 -6.71
C SER A 245 11.77 13.67 -6.75
N THR A 246 11.58 12.93 -7.83
CA THR A 246 10.47 11.97 -8.01
C THR A 246 10.89 10.51 -7.77
N ASN A 247 12.19 10.28 -7.59
CA ASN A 247 12.76 8.98 -7.29
C ASN A 247 12.83 8.79 -5.78
N LYS A 248 12.84 7.53 -5.31
CA LYS A 248 13.12 7.19 -3.90
C LYS A 248 12.04 7.56 -2.87
N LEU A 249 10.83 7.90 -3.31
CA LEU A 249 9.73 8.25 -2.40
C LEU A 249 8.89 7.04 -1.96
N SER A 250 8.93 5.92 -2.71
CA SER A 250 8.13 4.72 -2.44
C SER A 250 8.26 4.21 -1.01
N ARG A 251 9.48 4.17 -0.46
CA ARG A 251 9.78 3.79 0.93
C ARG A 251 9.01 4.63 1.95
N MET A 252 9.08 5.95 1.81
CA MET A 252 8.46 6.88 2.75
C MET A 252 6.93 6.86 2.63
N LEU A 253 6.41 6.75 1.40
CA LEU A 253 4.98 6.60 1.14
C LEU A 253 4.43 5.29 1.73
N PHE A 254 5.16 4.19 1.55
CA PHE A 254 4.82 2.89 2.14
C PHE A 254 4.79 2.95 3.67
N LEU A 255 5.79 3.54 4.31
CA LEU A 255 5.82 3.65 5.76
C LEU A 255 4.75 4.58 6.33
N LEU A 256 4.44 5.68 5.63
CA LEU A 256 3.29 6.52 5.98
C LEU A 256 1.99 5.72 5.91
N LYS A 257 1.79 4.97 4.81
CA LYS A 257 0.61 4.11 4.62
C LYS A 257 0.49 3.11 5.77
N GLU A 258 1.55 2.36 6.03
CA GLU A 258 1.59 1.37 7.10
C GLU A 258 1.35 2.02 8.48
N THR A 259 1.79 3.26 8.69
CA THR A 259 1.48 4.01 9.91
C THR A 259 -0.01 4.30 10.02
N PHE A 260 -0.67 4.78 8.95
CA PHE A 260 -2.11 5.01 8.94
C PHE A 260 -2.93 3.72 9.15
N ASP A 261 -2.52 2.61 8.55
CA ASP A 261 -3.20 1.32 8.71
C ASP A 261 -3.10 0.79 10.15
N ASN A 262 -2.01 1.09 10.85
CA ASN A 262 -1.70 0.55 12.18
C ASN A 262 -2.09 1.46 13.34
N VAL A 263 -2.31 2.75 13.09
CA VAL A 263 -2.85 3.71 14.06
C VAL A 263 -4.36 3.60 14.00
N GLY A 264 -4.94 2.73 14.83
CA GLY A 264 -6.39 2.57 14.89
C GLY A 264 -7.09 3.90 15.23
N LYS A 265 -8.35 4.06 14.80
CA LYS A 265 -9.21 5.23 15.06
C LYS A 265 -9.37 5.64 16.54
N GLY A 266 -8.85 4.82 17.46
CA GLY A 266 -9.01 4.93 18.91
C GLY A 266 -7.83 5.55 19.68
N SER A 267 -6.82 6.14 19.03
CA SER A 267 -5.82 6.98 19.74
C SER A 267 -6.48 8.30 20.18
N LYS A 268 -7.26 8.22 21.25
CA LYS A 268 -7.93 9.34 21.92
C LYS A 268 -6.90 10.42 22.26
N GLY A 269 -6.75 11.44 21.42
CA GLY A 269 -5.92 12.62 21.73
C GLY A 269 -5.06 13.16 20.58
N ALA A 270 -4.77 12.38 19.55
CA ALA A 270 -3.92 12.81 18.45
C ALA A 270 -4.72 13.55 17.36
N VAL A 271 -4.89 14.86 17.50
CA VAL A 271 -5.38 15.71 16.39
C VAL A 271 -4.27 15.81 15.34
N LEU A 272 -4.43 15.10 14.23
CA LEU A 272 -3.52 15.18 13.09
C LEU A 272 -3.98 16.32 12.16
N ASP A 273 -3.09 17.30 11.92
CA ASP A 273 -3.31 18.28 10.85
C ASP A 273 -3.09 17.60 9.49
N LEU A 274 -4.16 17.47 8.71
CA LEU A 274 -4.15 16.82 7.40
C LEU A 274 -3.80 17.78 6.27
N ALA A 275 -3.79 19.10 6.49
CA ALA A 275 -3.54 20.06 5.42
C ALA A 275 -2.18 19.86 4.72
N PRO A 276 -1.06 19.60 5.44
CA PRO A 276 0.22 19.26 4.82
C PRO A 276 0.15 17.96 4.00
N LEU A 277 -0.60 16.96 4.49
CA LEU A 277 -0.75 15.66 3.84
C LEU A 277 -1.48 15.81 2.50
N TRP A 278 -2.57 16.58 2.47
CA TRP A 278 -3.31 16.87 1.24
C TRP A 278 -2.44 17.59 0.21
N ARG A 279 -1.68 18.61 0.65
CA ARG A 279 -0.77 19.35 -0.24
C ARG A 279 0.32 18.44 -0.82
N MET A 280 0.91 17.57 0.00
CA MET A 280 1.93 16.62 -0.42
C MET A 280 1.40 15.63 -1.47
N LEU A 281 0.19 15.09 -1.27
CA LEU A 281 -0.45 14.20 -2.24
C LEU A 281 -0.78 14.93 -3.56
N ILE A 282 -1.26 16.18 -3.50
CA ILE A 282 -1.48 16.99 -4.71
C ILE A 282 -0.18 17.15 -5.49
N LEU A 283 0.91 17.57 -4.83
CA LEU A 283 2.23 17.73 -5.47
C LEU A 283 2.74 16.42 -6.09
N LEU A 284 2.53 15.29 -5.40
CA LEU A 284 2.92 13.97 -5.90
C LEU A 284 2.18 13.65 -7.20
N PHE A 285 0.87 13.84 -7.23
CA PHE A 285 0.06 13.47 -8.39
C PHE A 285 0.10 14.50 -9.53
N GLU A 286 0.41 15.77 -9.25
CA GLU A 286 0.77 16.75 -10.29
C GLU A 286 2.00 16.29 -11.09
N ARG A 287 2.91 15.54 -10.46
CA ARG A 287 4.13 14.98 -11.07
C ARG A 287 4.03 13.48 -11.35
N MET A 288 2.83 12.91 -11.39
CA MET A 288 2.63 11.47 -11.57
C MET A 288 3.29 10.94 -12.85
N GLY A 289 3.34 11.75 -13.92
CA GLY A 289 4.00 11.39 -15.18
C GLY A 289 5.53 11.30 -15.12
N GLU A 290 6.16 11.88 -14.09
CA GLU A 290 7.61 11.89 -13.86
C GLU A 290 8.03 10.88 -12.78
N CYS A 291 7.06 10.26 -12.09
CA CYS A 291 7.29 9.29 -11.03
C CYS A 291 7.37 7.86 -11.58
N GLU A 292 8.18 7.03 -10.93
CA GLU A 292 8.11 5.58 -11.14
C GLU A 292 6.72 5.05 -10.78
N ILE A 293 6.22 4.04 -11.51
CA ILE A 293 4.89 3.44 -11.29
C ILE A 293 4.73 2.97 -9.84
N GLU A 294 5.78 2.43 -9.23
CA GLU A 294 5.77 2.00 -7.82
C GLU A 294 5.53 3.17 -6.85
N THR A 295 6.10 4.34 -7.14
CA THR A 295 5.92 5.56 -6.33
C THR A 295 4.49 6.07 -6.45
N SER A 296 3.96 6.15 -7.67
CA SER A 296 2.57 6.55 -7.92
C SER A 296 1.57 5.58 -7.27
N SER A 297 1.81 4.28 -7.38
CA SER A 297 1.01 3.22 -6.74
C SER A 297 1.06 3.30 -5.21
N SER A 298 2.23 3.57 -4.63
CA SER A 298 2.40 3.77 -3.19
C SER A 298 1.66 5.02 -2.71
N GLY A 299 1.65 6.09 -3.52
CA GLY A 299 0.86 7.30 -3.25
C GLY A 299 -0.65 7.03 -3.26
N MET A 300 -1.15 6.26 -4.23
CA MET A 300 -2.57 5.88 -4.30
C MET A 300 -2.96 5.01 -3.11
N SER A 301 -2.11 4.05 -2.75
CA SER A 301 -2.30 3.18 -1.59
C SER A 301 -2.29 3.96 -0.28
N LEU A 302 -1.41 4.96 -0.14
CA LEU A 302 -1.41 5.87 1.00
C LEU A 302 -2.72 6.65 1.09
N LEU A 303 -3.21 7.22 -0.01
CA LEU A 303 -4.48 7.93 -0.01
C LEU A 303 -5.65 7.00 0.36
N GLU A 304 -5.63 5.75 -0.10
CA GLU A 304 -6.61 4.71 0.27
C GLU A 304 -6.62 4.44 1.80
N SER A 305 -5.45 4.31 2.40
CA SER A 305 -5.28 4.17 3.85
C SER A 305 -5.75 5.42 4.61
N VAL A 306 -5.45 6.61 4.10
CA VAL A 306 -5.88 7.88 4.71
C VAL A 306 -7.40 8.01 4.70
N VAL A 307 -8.07 7.79 3.57
CA VAL A 307 -9.55 7.86 3.54
C VAL A 307 -10.19 6.78 4.42
N SER A 308 -9.59 5.59 4.49
CA SER A 308 -10.04 4.52 5.39
C SER A 308 -9.91 4.90 6.87
N PHE A 309 -8.78 5.51 7.23
CA PHE A 309 -8.50 6.03 8.57
C PHE A 309 -9.52 7.10 8.98
N LEU A 310 -9.85 8.01 8.07
CA LEU A 310 -10.88 9.03 8.31
C LEU A 310 -12.28 8.41 8.49
N GLY A 311 -12.64 7.41 7.69
CA GLY A 311 -14.00 6.87 7.66
C GLY A 311 -15.00 7.81 6.99
N PRO A 312 -16.28 7.42 6.90
CA PRO A 312 -17.26 8.09 6.04
C PRO A 312 -17.49 9.56 6.41
N ASP A 313 -17.69 9.87 7.70
CA ASP A 313 -18.01 11.23 8.15
C ASP A 313 -16.87 12.22 7.90
N LEU A 314 -15.64 11.84 8.25
CA LEU A 314 -14.47 12.70 8.07
C LEU A 314 -14.02 12.78 6.61
N VAL A 315 -14.27 11.74 5.80
CA VAL A 315 -14.12 11.81 4.35
C VAL A 315 -15.09 12.84 3.77
N LEU A 316 -16.35 12.88 4.22
CA LEU A 316 -17.32 13.87 3.76
C LEU A 316 -16.89 15.31 4.09
N VAL A 317 -16.32 15.54 5.28
CA VAL A 317 -15.77 16.85 5.67
C VAL A 317 -14.57 17.25 4.79
N ASN A 318 -13.77 16.28 4.36
CA ASN A 318 -12.58 16.49 3.53
C ASN A 318 -12.82 16.23 2.04
N VAL A 319 -14.08 16.09 1.60
CA VAL A 319 -14.42 15.57 0.27
C VAL A 319 -13.86 16.43 -0.86
N THR A 320 -13.74 17.74 -0.64
CA THR A 320 -13.15 18.68 -1.61
C THR A 320 -11.67 18.45 -1.84
N ASN A 321 -10.91 18.09 -0.79
CA ASN A 321 -9.49 17.75 -0.91
C ASN A 321 -9.32 16.42 -1.63
N VAL A 322 -10.11 15.40 -1.28
CA VAL A 322 -10.09 14.09 -1.93
C VAL A 322 -10.48 14.23 -3.41
N ALA A 323 -11.54 14.95 -3.72
CA ALA A 323 -11.98 15.23 -5.09
C ALA A 323 -10.90 15.97 -5.88
N ARG A 324 -10.25 16.99 -5.29
CA ARG A 324 -9.15 17.70 -5.94
C ARG A 324 -7.98 16.78 -6.27
N ILE A 325 -7.61 15.86 -5.37
CA ILE A 325 -6.52 14.91 -5.63
C ILE A 325 -6.88 13.96 -6.79
N VAL A 326 -8.10 13.41 -6.78
CA VAL A 326 -8.57 12.53 -7.86
C VAL A 326 -8.65 13.28 -9.19
N ASP A 327 -9.11 14.53 -9.17
CA ASP A 327 -9.13 15.42 -10.34
C ASP A 327 -7.72 15.63 -10.91
N VAL A 328 -6.72 15.88 -10.07
CA VAL A 328 -5.31 15.98 -10.48
C VAL A 328 -4.81 14.67 -11.11
N ILE A 329 -5.12 13.52 -10.49
CA ILE A 329 -4.76 12.20 -11.02
C ILE A 329 -5.32 12.01 -12.43
N LEU A 330 -6.61 12.30 -12.64
CA LEU A 330 -7.30 12.08 -13.90
C LEU A 330 -6.95 13.11 -14.99
N LYS A 331 -6.49 14.31 -14.61
CA LYS A 331 -5.99 15.35 -15.54
C LYS A 331 -4.59 15.09 -16.09
N ASN A 332 -3.89 14.07 -15.60
CA ASN A 332 -2.62 13.65 -16.18
C ASN A 332 -2.79 13.14 -17.63
N LYS A 333 -1.68 12.98 -18.34
CA LYS A 333 -1.68 12.37 -19.70
C LYS A 333 -2.35 11.00 -19.67
N VAL A 334 -3.10 10.69 -20.73
CA VAL A 334 -3.89 9.44 -20.83
C VAL A 334 -3.00 8.21 -20.61
N GLU A 335 -1.79 8.20 -21.16
CA GLU A 335 -0.85 7.08 -21.01
C GLU A 335 -0.48 6.86 -19.54
N THR A 336 -0.30 7.93 -18.76
CA THR A 336 0.00 7.86 -17.33
C THR A 336 -1.20 7.36 -16.53
N VAL A 337 -2.41 7.82 -16.85
CA VAL A 337 -3.66 7.37 -16.21
C VAL A 337 -3.87 5.88 -16.49
N VAL A 338 -3.69 5.44 -17.73
CA VAL A 338 -3.81 4.03 -18.15
C VAL A 338 -2.72 3.15 -17.52
N ALA A 339 -1.49 3.64 -17.38
CA ALA A 339 -0.42 2.91 -16.70
C ALA A 339 -0.75 2.64 -15.22
N ASN A 340 -1.46 3.57 -14.55
CA ASN A 340 -1.81 3.47 -13.14
C ASN A 340 -3.28 3.05 -12.89
N ALA A 341 -4.03 2.66 -13.93
CA ALA A 341 -5.48 2.49 -13.86
C ALA A 341 -5.94 1.53 -12.74
N ASN A 342 -5.22 0.44 -12.48
CA ASN A 342 -5.57 -0.51 -11.42
C ASN A 342 -5.55 0.15 -10.03
N GLY A 343 -4.53 0.97 -9.76
CA GLY A 343 -4.42 1.73 -8.51
C GLY A 343 -5.53 2.78 -8.39
N ILE A 344 -5.84 3.49 -9.48
CA ILE A 344 -6.91 4.50 -9.52
C ILE A 344 -8.27 3.83 -9.28
N VAL A 345 -8.54 2.68 -9.91
CA VAL A 345 -9.77 1.91 -9.72
C VAL A 345 -9.91 1.44 -8.26
N SER A 346 -8.83 0.95 -7.64
CA SER A 346 -8.83 0.57 -6.21
C SER A 346 -9.19 1.75 -5.32
N LEU A 347 -8.52 2.89 -5.53
CA LEU A 347 -8.74 4.12 -4.79
C LEU A 347 -10.19 4.61 -4.94
N LEU A 348 -10.71 4.70 -6.17
CA LEU A 348 -12.08 5.14 -6.43
C LEU A 348 -13.10 4.20 -5.80
N LYS A 349 -12.90 2.88 -5.91
CA LYS A 349 -13.74 1.89 -5.25
C LYS A 349 -13.80 2.15 -3.74
N ARG A 350 -12.65 2.36 -3.11
CA ARG A 350 -12.59 2.62 -1.67
C ARG A 350 -13.27 3.93 -1.28
N ILE A 351 -13.09 4.99 -2.05
CA ILE A 351 -13.78 6.26 -1.81
C ILE A 351 -15.30 6.08 -1.93
N ASN A 352 -15.79 5.33 -2.93
CA ASN A 352 -17.22 5.07 -3.11
C ASN A 352 -17.83 4.22 -1.99
N GLU A 353 -17.07 3.29 -1.40
CA GLU A 353 -17.50 2.54 -0.22
C GLU A 353 -17.74 3.47 0.99
N LEU A 354 -17.00 4.57 1.08
CA LEU A 354 -17.09 5.55 2.17
C LEU A 354 -18.02 6.73 1.86
N CYS A 355 -18.14 7.10 0.60
CA CYS A 355 -18.93 8.22 0.09
C CYS A 355 -19.58 7.83 -1.24
N GLN A 356 -20.77 7.23 -1.17
CA GLN A 356 -21.46 6.68 -2.35
C GLN A 356 -21.80 7.73 -3.42
N ASP A 357 -21.96 8.99 -3.02
CA ASP A 357 -22.29 10.11 -3.90
C ASP A 357 -21.05 10.82 -4.48
N PHE A 358 -19.85 10.29 -4.26
CA PHE A 358 -18.60 10.89 -4.76
C PHE A 358 -18.59 11.09 -6.29
N TYR A 359 -19.32 10.24 -7.03
CA TYR A 359 -19.51 10.37 -8.48
C TYR A 359 -20.06 11.75 -8.90
N LEU A 360 -20.82 12.45 -8.04
CA LEU A 360 -21.34 13.78 -8.33
C LEU A 360 -20.23 14.81 -8.52
N LEU A 361 -19.10 14.64 -7.82
CA LEU A 361 -17.94 15.53 -7.94
C LEU A 361 -17.07 15.16 -9.15
N MET A 362 -17.19 13.93 -9.65
CA MET A 362 -16.36 13.37 -10.72
C MET A 362 -17.04 13.39 -12.10
N ALA A 363 -18.23 14.00 -12.23
CA ALA A 363 -19.03 13.93 -13.45
C ALA A 363 -18.29 14.47 -14.70
N ASP A 364 -17.53 15.56 -14.57
CA ASP A 364 -16.75 16.11 -15.68
C ASP A 364 -15.57 15.19 -16.05
N GLN A 365 -14.89 14.63 -15.05
CA GLN A 365 -13.78 13.70 -15.29
C GLN A 365 -14.24 12.40 -15.95
N LEU A 366 -15.42 11.91 -15.56
CA LEU A 366 -16.04 10.77 -16.23
C LEU A 366 -16.27 11.03 -17.73
N ARG A 367 -16.74 12.23 -18.10
CA ARG A 367 -16.96 12.58 -19.51
C ARG A 367 -15.66 12.54 -20.30
N VAL A 368 -14.58 13.11 -19.76
CA VAL A 368 -13.25 13.08 -20.38
C VAL A 368 -12.77 11.63 -20.57
N VAL A 369 -12.91 10.78 -19.55
CA VAL A 369 -12.53 9.36 -19.65
C VAL A 369 -13.35 8.62 -20.73
N ILE A 370 -14.65 8.89 -20.82
CA ILE A 370 -15.54 8.32 -21.85
C ILE A 370 -15.14 8.79 -23.25
N GLU A 371 -14.81 10.08 -23.42
CA GLU A 371 -14.37 10.64 -24.71
C GLU A 371 -13.06 10.01 -25.17
N VAL A 372 -12.09 9.86 -24.27
CA VAL A 372 -10.82 9.18 -24.54
C VAL A 372 -11.05 7.71 -24.94
N ALA A 373 -11.88 6.99 -24.18
CA ALA A 373 -12.22 5.60 -24.50
C ALA A 373 -12.91 5.48 -25.86
N SER A 374 -13.85 6.38 -26.17
CA SER A 374 -14.55 6.44 -27.45
C SER A 374 -13.60 6.73 -28.61
N SER A 375 -12.67 7.68 -28.44
CA SER A 375 -11.62 7.95 -29.43
C SER A 375 -10.73 6.73 -29.66
N ASN A 376 -10.35 6.01 -28.60
CA ASN A 376 -9.54 4.78 -28.72
C ASN A 376 -10.28 3.69 -29.50
N VAL A 377 -11.57 3.51 -29.26
CA VAL A 377 -12.45 2.63 -30.04
C VAL A 377 -12.47 3.04 -31.51
N SER A 378 -12.68 4.32 -31.82
CA SER A 378 -12.71 4.83 -33.20
C SER A 378 -11.39 4.64 -33.95
N LYS A 379 -10.26 4.73 -33.24
CA LYS A 379 -8.91 4.49 -33.78
C LYS A 379 -8.52 3.01 -33.84
N GLY A 380 -9.34 2.11 -33.31
CA GLY A 380 -9.04 0.68 -33.23
C GLY A 380 -7.97 0.31 -32.20
N ASN A 381 -7.67 1.20 -31.25
CA ASN A 381 -6.77 0.89 -30.13
C ASN A 381 -7.57 0.30 -28.96
N TYR A 382 -7.66 -1.03 -28.91
CA TYR A 382 -8.47 -1.71 -27.90
C TYR A 382 -7.73 -2.04 -26.60
N LYS A 383 -6.40 -1.92 -26.57
CA LYS A 383 -5.56 -2.36 -25.45
C LYS A 383 -5.87 -1.64 -24.13
N ASP A 384 -6.20 -0.36 -24.21
CA ASP A 384 -6.39 0.50 -23.03
C ASP A 384 -7.86 0.61 -22.59
N ILE A 385 -8.79 0.12 -23.42
CA ILE A 385 -10.24 0.23 -23.16
C ILE A 385 -10.66 -0.50 -21.88
N PRO A 386 -10.21 -1.74 -21.57
CA PRO A 386 -10.64 -2.41 -20.34
C PRO A 386 -10.36 -1.56 -19.10
N LYS A 387 -9.18 -0.93 -19.06
CA LYS A 387 -8.76 -0.04 -17.97
C LYS A 387 -9.61 1.22 -17.87
N LEU A 388 -9.89 1.87 -19.01
CA LEU A 388 -10.75 3.06 -19.05
C LEU A 388 -12.20 2.72 -18.65
N VAL A 389 -12.72 1.58 -19.11
CA VAL A 389 -14.04 1.06 -18.68
C VAL A 389 -14.05 0.77 -17.17
N GLY A 390 -12.94 0.26 -16.62
CA GLY A 390 -12.77 0.09 -15.17
C GLY A 390 -12.93 1.39 -14.40
N LEU A 391 -12.34 2.49 -14.89
CA LEU A 391 -12.48 3.83 -14.31
C LEU A 391 -13.94 4.34 -14.40
N VAL A 392 -14.57 4.22 -15.57
CA VAL A 392 -15.98 4.57 -15.80
C VAL A 392 -16.89 3.82 -14.82
N THR A 393 -16.62 2.53 -14.60
CA THR A 393 -17.39 1.69 -13.68
C THR A 393 -17.39 2.24 -12.25
N GLN A 394 -16.26 2.77 -11.79
CA GLN A 394 -16.17 3.35 -10.44
C GLN A 394 -16.78 4.75 -10.35
N MET A 395 -16.92 5.48 -11.45
CA MET A 395 -17.54 6.82 -11.45
C MET A 395 -19.02 6.78 -11.84
N CYS A 396 -19.61 5.59 -11.95
CA CYS A 396 -21.01 5.42 -12.33
C CYS A 396 -21.96 5.77 -11.16
N GLY A 397 -22.98 6.57 -11.46
CA GLY A 397 -24.06 6.92 -10.54
C GLY A 397 -25.22 7.60 -11.25
N ASN A 398 -26.34 7.80 -10.57
CA ASN A 398 -27.63 8.11 -11.19
C ASN A 398 -27.60 9.39 -12.05
N ALA A 399 -26.85 10.42 -11.63
CA ALA A 399 -26.76 11.69 -12.36
C ALA A 399 -25.99 11.60 -13.69
N VAL A 400 -25.09 10.62 -13.81
CA VAL A 400 -24.25 10.39 -15.01
C VAL A 400 -24.62 9.11 -15.75
N GLY A 401 -25.61 8.37 -15.22
CA GLY A 401 -26.12 7.11 -15.75
C GLY A 401 -26.48 7.14 -17.24
N PRO A 402 -27.19 8.16 -17.75
CA PRO A 402 -27.50 8.26 -19.18
C PRO A 402 -26.25 8.39 -20.06
N THR A 403 -25.22 9.11 -19.60
CA THR A 403 -23.95 9.24 -20.33
C THR A 403 -23.20 7.91 -20.37
N VAL A 404 -23.19 7.18 -19.26
CA VAL A 404 -22.60 5.83 -19.17
C VAL A 404 -23.37 4.85 -20.04
N GLU A 405 -24.71 4.89 -20.01
CA GLU A 405 -25.56 4.04 -20.85
C GLU A 405 -25.29 4.26 -22.33
N ALA A 406 -25.24 5.51 -22.78
CA ALA A 406 -24.92 5.84 -24.16
C ALA A 406 -23.53 5.33 -24.57
N PHE A 407 -22.54 5.42 -23.68
CA PHE A 407 -21.21 4.86 -23.91
C PHE A 407 -21.24 3.33 -24.05
N ILE A 408 -21.95 2.61 -23.17
CA ILE A 408 -22.12 1.15 -23.27
C ILE A 408 -22.77 0.79 -24.60
N VAL A 409 -23.86 1.47 -24.98
CA VAL A 409 -24.56 1.22 -26.25
C VAL A 409 -23.61 1.44 -27.44
N SER A 410 -22.79 2.50 -27.41
CA SER A 410 -21.79 2.76 -28.44
C SER A 410 -20.75 1.63 -28.54
N LEU A 411 -20.26 1.12 -27.41
CA LEU A 411 -19.33 0.00 -27.38
C LEU A 411 -19.95 -1.26 -27.99
N ILE A 412 -21.06 -1.75 -27.45
CA ILE A 412 -21.67 -3.03 -27.87
C ILE A 412 -22.17 -3.01 -29.32
N SER A 413 -22.53 -1.83 -29.84
CA SER A 413 -22.99 -1.68 -31.23
C SER A 413 -21.83 -1.63 -32.24
N ASN A 414 -20.58 -1.55 -31.78
CA ASN A 414 -19.42 -1.49 -32.66
C ASN A 414 -18.90 -2.89 -32.99
N ASN A 415 -19.20 -3.35 -34.20
CA ASN A 415 -18.81 -4.67 -34.71
C ASN A 415 -17.28 -4.84 -34.92
N ARG A 416 -16.49 -3.79 -34.82
CA ARG A 416 -15.02 -3.85 -34.97
C ARG A 416 -14.30 -4.25 -33.69
N ILE A 417 -14.98 -4.20 -32.54
CA ILE A 417 -14.37 -4.51 -31.25
C ILE A 417 -14.12 -6.02 -31.15
N PRO A 418 -12.87 -6.45 -30.84
CA PRO A 418 -12.55 -7.86 -30.67
C PRO A 418 -13.05 -8.36 -29.32
N TRP A 419 -14.33 -8.69 -29.23
CA TRP A 419 -14.97 -9.23 -28.02
C TRP A 419 -14.44 -10.60 -27.59
N THR A 420 -13.41 -11.14 -28.25
CA THR A 420 -12.62 -12.29 -27.81
C THR A 420 -11.64 -11.94 -26.68
N ASP A 421 -11.32 -10.65 -26.47
CA ASP A 421 -10.51 -10.19 -25.34
C ASP A 421 -11.27 -10.35 -24.01
N LEU A 422 -10.73 -11.18 -23.11
CA LEU A 422 -11.36 -11.50 -21.82
C LEU A 422 -11.53 -10.28 -20.95
N GLU A 423 -10.46 -9.52 -20.76
CA GLU A 423 -10.40 -8.36 -19.89
C GLU A 423 -11.41 -7.28 -20.35
N LEU A 424 -11.47 -7.04 -21.66
CA LEU A 424 -12.41 -6.08 -22.25
C LEU A 424 -13.86 -6.45 -22.02
N SER A 425 -14.25 -7.66 -22.41
CA SER A 425 -15.63 -8.12 -22.30
C SER A 425 -16.12 -8.19 -20.85
N GLU A 426 -15.28 -8.66 -19.90
CA GLU A 426 -15.65 -8.72 -18.49
C GLU A 426 -15.80 -7.33 -17.88
N SER A 427 -14.93 -6.39 -18.27
CA SER A 427 -15.03 -4.99 -17.86
C SER A 427 -16.33 -4.36 -18.33
N VAL A 428 -16.75 -4.62 -19.58
CA VAL A 428 -18.02 -4.09 -20.11
C VAL A 428 -19.24 -4.74 -19.47
N VAL A 429 -19.23 -6.06 -19.24
CA VAL A 429 -20.32 -6.76 -18.52
C VAL A 429 -20.44 -6.21 -17.10
N ARG A 430 -19.32 -5.99 -16.40
CA ARG A 430 -19.32 -5.37 -15.07
C ARG A 430 -19.88 -3.95 -15.09
N LEU A 431 -19.53 -3.15 -16.10
CA LEU A 431 -20.06 -1.81 -16.28
C LEU A 431 -21.59 -1.82 -16.49
N ILE A 432 -22.10 -2.74 -17.32
CA ILE A 432 -23.55 -2.94 -17.51
C ILE A 432 -24.22 -3.26 -16.17
N ARG A 433 -23.71 -4.25 -15.44
CA ARG A 433 -24.29 -4.67 -14.16
C ARG A 433 -24.30 -3.53 -13.13
N VAL A 434 -23.22 -2.75 -13.03
CA VAL A 434 -23.15 -1.61 -12.12
C VAL A 434 -24.15 -0.53 -12.52
N ASN A 435 -24.26 -0.19 -13.81
CA ASN A 435 -25.22 0.80 -14.29
C ASN A 435 -26.68 0.37 -14.03
N LEU A 436 -26.98 -0.92 -14.18
CA LEU A 436 -28.27 -1.51 -13.80
C LEU A 436 -28.53 -1.44 -12.30
N GLY A 437 -27.55 -1.82 -11.48
CA GLY A 437 -27.67 -1.80 -10.01
C GLY A 437 -27.84 -0.39 -9.43
N LYS A 438 -27.44 0.66 -10.17
CA LYS A 438 -27.73 2.07 -9.84
C LYS A 438 -29.12 2.53 -10.29
N GLY A 439 -29.85 1.70 -11.03
CA GLY A 439 -31.18 2.02 -11.57
C GLY A 439 -31.13 2.97 -12.77
N CYS A 440 -29.97 3.07 -13.45
CA CYS A 440 -29.76 3.99 -14.57
C CYS A 440 -30.33 3.47 -15.89
N SER A 441 -30.41 2.14 -16.08
CA SER A 441 -30.94 1.54 -17.31
C SER A 441 -32.27 0.85 -17.08
N ASN A 442 -33.36 1.50 -17.49
CA ASN A 442 -34.72 0.96 -17.34
C ASN A 442 -35.47 0.83 -18.68
N HIS A 443 -34.87 1.29 -19.78
CA HIS A 443 -35.56 1.32 -21.07
C HIS A 443 -35.55 -0.06 -21.75
N PRO A 444 -36.72 -0.66 -22.10
CA PRO A 444 -36.79 -2.03 -22.62
C PRO A 444 -35.92 -2.29 -23.86
N LYS A 445 -35.78 -1.30 -24.76
CA LYS A 445 -34.90 -1.46 -25.95
C LYS A 445 -33.42 -1.56 -25.56
N VAL A 446 -32.97 -0.77 -24.59
CA VAL A 446 -31.57 -0.79 -24.14
C VAL A 446 -31.29 -2.08 -23.39
N LEU A 447 -32.20 -2.47 -22.49
CA LEU A 447 -32.13 -3.74 -21.77
C LEU A 447 -32.07 -4.95 -22.72
N ASN A 448 -32.86 -4.95 -23.80
CA ASN A 448 -32.80 -6.00 -24.83
C ASN A 448 -31.48 -5.99 -25.61
N MET A 449 -30.89 -4.83 -25.89
CA MET A 449 -29.55 -4.75 -26.50
C MET A 449 -28.49 -5.34 -25.57
N PHE A 450 -28.49 -4.97 -24.29
CA PHE A 450 -27.57 -5.52 -23.28
C PHE A 450 -27.74 -7.03 -23.14
N LEU A 451 -28.99 -7.52 -23.03
CA LEU A 451 -29.31 -8.93 -22.91
C LEU A 451 -28.83 -9.74 -24.11
N SER A 452 -29.05 -9.22 -25.33
CA SER A 452 -28.62 -9.86 -26.57
C SER A 452 -27.10 -9.96 -26.65
N PHE A 453 -26.41 -8.86 -26.30
CA PHE A 453 -24.95 -8.82 -26.25
C PHE A 453 -24.37 -9.81 -25.23
N ILE A 454 -24.88 -9.84 -24.00
CA ILE A 454 -24.38 -10.73 -22.94
C ILE A 454 -24.68 -12.20 -23.27
N ARG A 455 -25.86 -12.52 -23.81
CA ARG A 455 -26.18 -13.89 -24.27
C ARG A 455 -25.28 -14.33 -25.42
N TRP A 456 -24.98 -13.44 -26.36
CA TRP A 456 -24.02 -13.71 -27.43
C TRP A 456 -22.62 -13.98 -26.87
N LEU A 457 -22.13 -13.15 -25.94
CA LEU A 457 -20.85 -13.37 -25.24
C LEU A 457 -20.82 -14.72 -24.51
N ARG A 458 -21.88 -15.04 -23.76
CA ARG A 458 -22.04 -16.32 -23.07
C ARG A 458 -22.06 -17.51 -24.04
N GLY A 459 -22.67 -17.38 -25.21
CA GLY A 459 -22.65 -18.43 -26.23
C GLY A 459 -21.27 -18.60 -26.91
N LYS A 460 -20.44 -17.57 -26.89
CA LYS A 460 -19.08 -17.59 -27.45
C LYS A 460 -18.00 -17.98 -26.44
N ARG A 461 -18.33 -18.04 -25.15
CA ARG A 461 -17.38 -18.29 -24.07
C ARG A 461 -17.88 -19.36 -23.12
N SER A 462 -16.97 -19.98 -22.38
CA SER A 462 -17.35 -20.84 -21.27
C SER A 462 -18.10 -20.05 -20.18
N HIS A 463 -18.86 -20.76 -19.36
CA HIS A 463 -19.74 -20.22 -18.32
C HIS A 463 -19.04 -19.18 -17.40
N ASN A 464 -19.69 -18.03 -17.15
CA ASN A 464 -19.21 -16.96 -16.27
C ASN A 464 -20.37 -16.45 -15.40
N SER A 465 -20.25 -16.59 -14.07
CA SER A 465 -21.31 -16.21 -13.12
C SER A 465 -21.71 -14.73 -13.21
N CYS A 466 -20.78 -13.83 -13.51
CA CYS A 466 -21.08 -12.41 -13.67
C CYS A 466 -22.03 -12.16 -14.86
N MET A 467 -21.88 -12.92 -15.95
CA MET A 467 -22.77 -12.83 -17.11
C MET A 467 -24.16 -13.38 -16.78
N ASP A 468 -24.24 -14.48 -16.05
CA ASP A 468 -25.51 -15.09 -15.66
C ASP A 468 -26.29 -14.21 -14.68
N ASP A 469 -25.62 -13.67 -13.67
CA ASP A 469 -26.20 -12.69 -12.74
C ASP A 469 -26.75 -11.48 -13.51
N THR A 470 -25.98 -10.94 -14.46
CA THR A 470 -26.40 -9.77 -15.24
C THR A 470 -27.58 -10.09 -16.16
N ILE A 471 -27.62 -11.29 -16.75
CA ILE A 471 -28.78 -11.77 -17.53
C ILE A 471 -30.02 -11.82 -16.64
N HIS A 472 -29.89 -12.38 -15.43
CA HIS A 472 -30.97 -12.46 -14.47
C HIS A 472 -31.47 -11.07 -14.06
N ASP A 473 -30.56 -10.16 -13.69
CA ASP A 473 -30.87 -8.77 -13.31
C ASP A 473 -31.68 -8.06 -14.41
N ILE A 474 -31.25 -8.17 -15.67
CA ILE A 474 -31.96 -7.57 -16.81
C ILE A 474 -33.36 -8.18 -16.99
N GLN A 475 -33.49 -9.50 -16.87
CA GLN A 475 -34.77 -10.19 -17.02
C GLN A 475 -35.77 -9.78 -15.93
N CYS A 476 -35.32 -9.65 -14.68
CA CYS A 476 -36.14 -9.15 -13.59
C CYS A 476 -36.67 -7.74 -13.89
N ILE A 477 -35.80 -6.81 -14.32
CA ILE A 477 -36.21 -5.45 -14.66
C ILE A 477 -37.22 -5.44 -15.81
N ILE A 478 -37.00 -6.25 -16.86
CA ILE A 478 -37.94 -6.33 -17.99
C ILE A 478 -39.30 -6.90 -17.55
N CYS A 479 -39.32 -7.90 -16.67
CA CYS A 479 -40.55 -8.51 -16.17
C CYS A 479 -41.37 -7.57 -15.25
N ASP A 480 -40.71 -6.67 -14.53
CA ASP A 480 -41.35 -5.71 -13.62
C ASP A 480 -41.92 -4.46 -14.35
N VAL A 481 -41.43 -4.15 -15.56
CA VAL A 481 -41.97 -3.08 -16.41
C VAL A 481 -43.28 -3.55 -17.07
N ARG A 482 -44.43 -3.24 -16.46
CA ARG A 482 -45.72 -3.32 -17.16
C ARG A 482 -45.66 -2.44 -18.42
N PRO A 483 -46.21 -2.88 -19.57
CA PRO A 483 -46.19 -2.09 -20.79
C PRO A 483 -47.11 -0.87 -20.60
N SER A 484 -46.55 0.26 -20.15
CA SER A 484 -47.19 1.56 -20.31
C SER A 484 -46.94 2.05 -21.73
N GLU A 485 -47.96 2.68 -22.31
CA GLU A 485 -48.07 3.21 -23.67
C GLU A 485 -46.80 3.90 -24.22
N PRO A 486 -46.61 3.92 -25.56
CA PRO A 486 -45.44 4.50 -26.19
C PRO A 486 -45.23 5.94 -25.74
N ASN A 487 -44.18 6.16 -24.95
CA ASN A 487 -43.82 7.45 -24.42
C ASN A 487 -43.34 8.36 -25.56
N VAL A 488 -44.14 9.37 -25.90
CA VAL A 488 -43.90 10.36 -26.96
C VAL A 488 -42.54 11.06 -26.77
N ASP A 489 -42.07 11.19 -25.52
CA ASP A 489 -40.78 11.79 -25.17
C ASP A 489 -39.57 10.97 -25.65
N TYR A 490 -39.72 9.65 -25.84
CA TYR A 490 -38.63 8.81 -26.37
C TYR A 490 -38.48 8.94 -27.90
N THR A 491 -39.52 9.36 -28.63
CA THR A 491 -39.38 9.65 -30.06
C THR A 491 -38.51 10.89 -30.25
N LEU A 492 -38.66 11.87 -29.36
CA LEU A 492 -37.83 13.07 -29.30
C LEU A 492 -36.39 12.75 -28.84
N TYR A 493 -36.23 11.94 -27.78
CA TYR A 493 -34.91 11.52 -27.28
C TYR A 493 -34.14 10.65 -28.28
N ALA A 494 -34.80 9.70 -28.95
CA ALA A 494 -34.19 8.88 -30.01
C ALA A 494 -33.84 9.72 -31.26
N GLN A 495 -34.64 10.73 -31.60
CA GLN A 495 -34.32 11.68 -32.67
C GLN A 495 -33.15 12.60 -32.30
N GLU A 496 -32.99 13.00 -31.03
CA GLU A 496 -31.81 13.75 -30.57
C GLU A 496 -30.54 12.88 -30.55
N LEU A 497 -30.62 11.63 -30.08
CA LEU A 497 -29.53 10.65 -30.13
C LEU A 497 -29.12 10.32 -31.57
N GLN A 498 -30.08 10.23 -32.49
CA GLN A 498 -29.82 10.00 -33.90
C GLN A 498 -29.20 11.25 -34.56
N LYS A 499 -29.71 12.46 -34.27
CA LYS A 499 -29.13 13.73 -34.75
C LYS A 499 -27.69 13.94 -34.26
N LEU A 500 -27.38 13.60 -33.00
CA LEU A 500 -26.03 13.69 -32.42
C LEU A 500 -25.04 12.71 -33.07
N ASN A 501 -25.50 11.51 -33.44
CA ASN A 501 -24.69 10.53 -34.15
C ASN A 501 -24.49 10.92 -35.63
N GLU A 502 -25.49 11.51 -36.27
CA GLU A 502 -25.43 11.98 -37.65
C GLU A 502 -24.60 13.27 -37.80
N SER A 503 -24.61 14.17 -36.82
CA SER A 503 -23.78 15.38 -36.81
C SER A 503 -22.29 15.07 -36.60
N ARG A 504 -21.96 14.02 -35.82
CA ARG A 504 -20.58 13.53 -35.66
C ARG A 504 -20.07 12.73 -36.88
N ALA A 505 -20.95 12.13 -37.66
CA ALA A 505 -20.60 11.45 -38.91
C ALA A 505 -20.39 12.42 -40.10
N LYS A 506 -20.81 13.68 -39.96
CA LYS A 506 -20.76 14.72 -41.00
C LYS A 506 -19.94 15.95 -40.61
N GLU A 507 -18.88 15.81 -39.83
CA GLU A 507 -17.85 16.85 -39.79
C GLU A 507 -16.93 16.68 -41.01
N PRO A 508 -16.88 17.66 -41.94
CA PRO A 508 -15.85 17.68 -42.96
C PRO A 508 -14.52 17.92 -42.27
N LYS A 509 -13.46 17.24 -42.75
CA LYS A 509 -12.07 17.64 -42.48
C LYS A 509 -11.90 19.10 -42.93
N VAL A 510 -11.91 20.03 -42.00
CA VAL A 510 -11.49 21.42 -42.27
C VAL A 510 -9.98 21.45 -42.12
N ASN A 511 -9.31 21.54 -43.27
CA ASN A 511 -7.94 22.03 -43.35
C ASN A 511 -7.92 23.48 -42.84
N GLU A 512 -6.93 23.79 -42.02
CA GLU A 512 -6.57 25.14 -41.61
C GLU A 512 -6.21 25.99 -42.84
N THR A 513 -6.85 27.15 -43.03
CA THR A 513 -6.19 28.42 -43.38
C THR A 513 -7.15 29.62 -43.26
N GLU A 514 -6.66 30.64 -42.53
CA GLU A 514 -6.85 32.08 -42.69
C GLU A 514 -8.21 32.80 -42.44
N GLU A 515 -8.13 33.63 -41.38
CA GLU A 515 -8.45 35.07 -41.29
C GLU A 515 -9.90 35.62 -41.34
N ALA A 516 -10.17 36.33 -40.23
CA ALA A 516 -10.86 37.62 -40.11
C ALA A 516 -12.32 37.75 -40.57
N SER A 517 -13.23 37.84 -39.60
CA SER A 517 -13.96 39.09 -39.32
C SER A 517 -14.85 38.95 -38.09
N ALA A 518 -14.70 39.90 -37.17
CA ALA A 518 -15.64 40.12 -36.07
C ALA A 518 -16.82 40.98 -36.56
N PRO A 519 -18.01 40.82 -35.95
CA PRO A 519 -18.76 42.00 -35.56
C PRO A 519 -19.16 41.97 -34.07
N LYS A 520 -18.98 43.14 -33.44
CA LYS A 520 -19.48 43.48 -32.11
C LYS A 520 -21.00 43.56 -32.09
N VAL A 521 -21.63 43.07 -31.02
CA VAL A 521 -22.88 43.62 -30.47
C VAL A 521 -22.79 43.63 -28.94
N GLU A 522 -23.19 44.77 -28.36
CA GLU A 522 -23.06 45.16 -26.95
C GLU A 522 -24.21 44.67 -26.04
N SER A 523 -23.95 44.79 -24.71
CA SER A 523 -24.86 44.87 -23.55
C SER A 523 -25.40 43.53 -23.00
N SER A 524 -25.38 43.16 -21.71
CA SER A 524 -25.04 43.78 -20.40
C SER A 524 -24.78 42.62 -19.38
N PRO A 525 -24.11 42.85 -18.24
CA PRO A 525 -23.72 41.77 -17.33
C PRO A 525 -24.88 41.34 -16.42
N VAL A 526 -25.26 40.07 -16.50
CA VAL A 526 -26.08 39.42 -15.46
C VAL A 526 -25.12 38.76 -14.46
N PRO A 527 -25.24 39.00 -13.14
CA PRO A 527 -24.37 38.37 -12.17
C PRO A 527 -24.69 36.87 -12.12
N THR A 528 -23.74 36.05 -12.54
CA THR A 528 -23.80 34.60 -12.35
C THR A 528 -23.71 34.32 -10.85
N LYS A 529 -24.87 34.04 -10.23
CA LYS A 529 -24.93 33.36 -8.93
C LYS A 529 -24.18 32.03 -9.03
N ASN A 530 -23.17 31.84 -8.19
CA ASN A 530 -22.39 30.63 -8.09
C ASN A 530 -23.29 29.48 -7.58
N LYS A 531 -23.78 28.64 -8.51
CA LYS A 531 -24.51 27.39 -8.21
C LYS A 531 -23.76 26.47 -7.24
N GLN A 532 -22.45 26.64 -7.11
CA GLN A 532 -21.60 25.87 -6.19
C GLN A 532 -21.81 26.26 -4.71
N GLU A 533 -22.09 27.53 -4.41
CA GLU A 533 -22.39 27.99 -3.05
C GLU A 533 -23.80 27.54 -2.62
N ASP A 534 -24.76 27.54 -3.54
CA ASP A 534 -26.12 27.07 -3.29
C ASP A 534 -26.18 25.58 -2.93
N VAL A 535 -25.33 24.75 -3.55
CA VAL A 535 -25.20 23.31 -3.24
C VAL A 535 -24.58 23.11 -1.86
N VAL A 536 -23.53 23.88 -1.52
CA VAL A 536 -22.88 23.82 -0.20
C VAL A 536 -23.84 24.27 0.91
N ASP A 537 -24.63 25.31 0.66
CA ASP A 537 -25.63 25.80 1.62
C ASP A 537 -26.83 24.85 1.76
N ALA A 538 -27.23 24.16 0.69
CA ALA A 538 -28.24 23.09 0.75
C ALA A 538 -27.77 21.91 1.62
N ILE A 539 -26.52 21.48 1.46
CA ILE A 539 -25.92 20.40 2.27
C ILE A 539 -25.78 20.85 3.74
N ARG A 540 -25.31 22.08 4.00
CA ARG A 540 -25.22 22.63 5.36
C ARG A 540 -26.59 22.77 6.04
N LYS A 541 -27.62 23.21 5.33
CA LYS A 541 -29.00 23.28 5.85
C LYS A 541 -29.54 21.91 6.21
N LYS A 542 -29.31 20.90 5.37
CA LYS A 542 -29.74 19.52 5.63
C LYS A 542 -29.05 18.94 6.87
N LEU A 543 -27.75 19.18 7.04
CA LEU A 543 -27.00 18.79 8.24
C LEU A 543 -27.46 19.52 9.51
N LYS A 544 -27.80 20.81 9.43
CA LYS A 544 -28.37 21.58 10.56
C LYS A 544 -29.76 21.08 10.96
N ALA A 545 -30.58 20.67 9.99
CA ALA A 545 -31.90 20.11 10.25
C ALA A 545 -31.82 18.75 10.96
N MET A 546 -30.90 17.88 10.53
CA MET A 546 -30.68 16.58 11.17
C MET A 546 -30.15 16.72 12.61
N ARG A 547 -29.25 17.68 12.87
CA ARG A 547 -28.79 17.97 14.25
C ARG A 547 -29.87 18.52 15.19
N LYS A 548 -30.93 19.14 14.65
CA LYS A 548 -32.07 19.58 15.46
C LYS A 548 -33.07 18.47 15.73
N ALA A 549 -33.11 17.44 14.89
CA ALA A 549 -33.96 16.27 15.06
C ALA A 549 -33.41 15.25 16.08
N GLU A 550 -32.12 15.37 16.47
CA GLU A 550 -31.49 14.52 17.50
C GLU A 550 -31.55 15.12 18.93
N VAL A 551 -32.15 16.31 19.10
CA VAL A 551 -32.33 16.98 20.42
C VAL A 551 -33.82 17.21 20.76
N SER A 552 -34.71 16.52 20.05
CA SER A 552 -36.15 16.40 20.37
C SER A 552 -36.50 14.94 20.48
#